data_AF-A0A8U0QCT9-F1
#
_entry.id   AF-A0A8U0QCT9-F1
#
_cell.length_a   1.000
_cell.length_b   1.000
_cell.length_c   1.000
_cell.angle_alpha   90.00
_cell.angle_beta   90.00
_cell.angle_gamma   90.00
#
_symmetry.space_group_name_H-M   'P 1'
#
loop_
_entity.id
_entity.type
_entity.pdbx_description
1 polymer ?
#
loop_
_entity_poly.entity_id
_entity_poly.type
_entity_poly.pdbx_seq_one_letter_code
_entity_poly.pdbx_strand_id
1 'polypeptide(L)'
;RLKDVAGEAYYPLLEDEQSSLSQSNSSNELSCTVTLPLIIRERDTEYQLIRIILFDRLLKAYPYKKNLVWKEARVDIPPLIRGLAWAALLGVEGDIQAKYDSIDKDTPIPTDRQIEVDIPRCHQYDELLSSPQGHRKFRRVLKAWVVSHPDLVYWQGLDSLCAPFLWLNFNNEALAYACMSAFIPKYLYNFFLKDNSHVIQEYLTVFSQMIAFHDPELSNHLNEIGFIPDLYAIPWFLTMFTHVFPLHKIFHLWDTLLLGNSSFPFCIGVAILQQLRDRLLANGFNECILLFSDLPEIDIERCVRESINLFCWTPKSATYRQHGQPPKAQGDSSTNGFGKTANYYSSDYQDMPKTDLSREPLALSDLKAEVSPRISAEDLIDLCELSVGGQTKRSKASKPKILAVDIRSIEDFGRGHISGSISIPYSTAFSPDGELVQCPATGTLQSFRGRVIVVISHAMKSAAMFATHLVKVNYPRVTTLDGGINKMKPTGLLTVPSPQI
;
A
#
# COMPACT_ATOMS: atom_id res chain seq x y z
N ARG A 1 45.37 27.46 -12.49
CA ARG A 1 44.63 28.68 -12.08
C ARG A 1 43.87 28.50 -10.75
N LEU A 2 44.12 27.43 -9.97
CA LEU A 2 43.45 27.18 -8.68
C LEU A 2 44.42 26.57 -7.66
N LYS A 3 45.69 27.02 -7.65
CA LYS A 3 46.69 26.52 -6.70
C LYS A 3 46.54 27.13 -5.29
N ASP A 4 45.76 28.20 -5.18
CA ASP A 4 45.62 29.02 -3.97
C ASP A 4 44.20 28.94 -3.35
N VAL A 5 43.39 27.98 -3.80
CA VAL A 5 42.04 27.76 -3.24
C VAL A 5 42.13 26.64 -2.20
N ALA A 6 41.77 26.96 -0.95
CA ALA A 6 41.77 26.00 0.15
C ALA A 6 40.84 24.81 -0.16
N GLY A 7 41.28 23.59 0.19
CA GLY A 7 40.54 22.34 -0.05
C GLY A 7 39.13 22.30 0.57
N GLU A 8 38.87 23.17 1.55
CA GLU A 8 37.57 23.37 2.20
C GLU A 8 36.53 23.99 1.26
N ALA A 9 36.96 24.77 0.26
CA ALA A 9 36.08 25.27 -0.79
C ALA A 9 35.60 24.16 -1.76
N TYR A 10 36.13 22.93 -1.59
CA TYR A 10 35.81 21.74 -2.40
C TYR A 10 35.09 20.63 -1.60
N TYR A 11 34.51 20.92 -0.44
CA TYR A 11 33.93 19.88 0.45
C TYR A 11 32.45 19.55 0.15
N PRO A 12 32.04 18.26 0.00
CA PRO A 12 32.63 17.22 -0.84
C PRO A 12 31.63 16.69 -1.89
N LEU A 13 32.10 16.50 -3.12
CA LEU A 13 31.57 15.50 -4.04
C LEU A 13 32.00 14.12 -3.52
N LEU A 14 31.05 13.21 -3.33
CA LEU A 14 31.16 11.83 -2.82
C LEU A 14 31.11 11.71 -1.28
N GLU A 15 29.92 11.36 -0.78
CA GLU A 15 29.73 10.88 0.60
C GLU A 15 30.10 9.39 0.67
N ASP A 16 31.05 9.06 1.55
CA ASP A 16 31.14 7.73 2.18
C ASP A 16 29.91 7.46 3.06
N GLU A 17 29.52 6.19 3.19
CA GLU A 17 28.35 5.70 3.95
C GLU A 17 28.36 6.02 5.47
N GLN A 18 29.33 6.79 5.96
CA GLN A 18 29.51 7.18 7.37
C GLN A 18 29.53 8.70 7.61
N SER A 19 28.91 9.49 6.74
CA SER A 19 28.82 10.95 6.92
C SER A 19 27.71 11.36 7.89
N SER A 20 27.95 11.23 9.19
CA SER A 20 27.32 12.13 10.16
C SER A 20 27.90 13.53 9.92
N LEU A 21 27.05 14.50 9.60
CA LEU A 21 27.39 15.92 9.57
C LEU A 21 28.20 16.31 10.83
N SER A 22 29.13 17.25 10.69
CA SER A 22 29.97 17.76 11.79
C SER A 22 29.12 18.05 13.04
N GLN A 23 29.44 17.38 14.15
CA GLN A 23 28.74 17.52 15.43
C GLN A 23 28.98 18.92 16.03
N SER A 24 28.12 19.87 15.66
CA SER A 24 27.89 21.11 16.39
C SER A 24 26.81 20.86 17.46
N ASN A 25 26.67 21.76 18.45
CA ASN A 25 25.55 21.68 19.40
C ASN A 25 24.17 21.64 18.70
N SER A 26 24.06 22.22 17.49
CA SER A 26 22.86 22.15 16.66
C SER A 26 22.53 20.75 16.12
N SER A 27 23.50 19.82 16.03
CA SER A 27 23.23 18.44 15.62
C SER A 27 22.40 17.67 16.64
N ASN A 28 22.62 17.94 17.93
CA ASN A 28 21.83 17.34 19.02
C ASN A 28 20.41 17.92 19.04
N GLU A 29 20.26 19.24 18.90
CA GLU A 29 18.94 19.89 18.84
C GLU A 29 18.13 19.43 17.62
N LEU A 30 18.76 19.32 16.45
CA LEU A 30 18.11 18.79 15.24
C LEU A 30 17.67 17.34 15.42
N SER A 31 18.49 16.51 16.08
CA SER A 31 18.13 15.12 16.39
C SER A 31 16.92 15.02 17.32
N CYS A 32 16.76 15.98 18.25
CA CYS A 32 15.58 16.09 19.10
C CYS A 32 14.35 16.55 18.29
N THR A 33 14.50 17.57 17.43
CA THR A 33 13.40 18.10 16.61
C THR A 33 12.79 17.06 15.67
N VAL A 34 13.59 16.15 15.10
CA VAL A 34 13.10 15.04 14.26
C VAL A 34 12.06 14.17 14.98
N THR A 35 12.14 14.05 16.31
CA THR A 35 11.21 13.23 17.11
C THR A 35 9.91 13.92 17.45
N LEU A 36 9.78 15.23 17.18
CA LEU A 36 8.59 16.01 17.47
C LEU A 36 7.48 15.77 16.43
N PRO A 37 6.21 16.01 16.81
CA PRO A 37 5.08 15.98 15.86
C PRO A 37 5.34 16.81 14.61
N LEU A 38 4.84 16.34 13.46
CA LEU A 38 5.14 16.94 12.15
C LEU A 38 4.77 18.42 12.08
N ILE A 39 3.64 18.81 12.69
CA ILE A 39 3.20 20.22 12.77
C ILE A 39 4.24 21.14 13.43
N ILE A 40 5.01 20.63 14.40
CA ILE A 40 6.07 21.38 15.08
C ILE A 40 7.28 21.48 14.15
N ARG A 41 7.66 20.36 13.53
CA ARG A 41 8.77 20.28 12.57
C ARG A 41 8.57 21.18 11.36
N GLU A 42 7.35 21.33 10.87
CA GLU A 42 7.03 22.21 9.73
C GLU A 42 7.07 23.71 10.08
N ARG A 43 6.94 24.06 11.36
CA ARG A 43 7.03 25.45 11.85
C ARG A 43 8.44 25.85 12.27
N ASP A 44 9.31 24.88 12.53
CA ASP A 44 10.71 25.12 12.87
C ASP A 44 11.50 25.54 11.62
N THR A 45 11.93 26.80 11.59
CA THR A 45 12.59 27.39 10.42
C THR A 45 13.97 26.81 10.17
N GLU A 46 14.74 26.52 11.23
CA GLU A 46 16.09 25.97 11.10
C GLU A 46 16.03 24.52 10.60
N TYR A 47 15.14 23.73 11.17
CA TYR A 47 14.88 22.37 10.73
C TYR A 47 14.43 22.34 9.26
N GLN A 48 13.46 23.18 8.87
CA GLN A 48 13.00 23.25 7.48
C GLN A 48 14.13 23.65 6.53
N LEU A 49 14.95 24.65 6.87
CA LEU A 49 16.08 25.06 6.03
C LEU A 49 17.07 23.92 5.80
N ILE A 50 17.43 23.19 6.86
CA ILE A 50 18.36 22.05 6.76
C ILE A 50 17.79 20.96 5.86
N ARG A 51 16.51 20.61 6.06
CA ARG A 51 15.85 19.59 5.23
C ARG A 51 15.72 20.04 3.77
N ILE A 52 15.42 21.31 3.50
CA ILE A 52 15.36 21.86 2.14
C ILE A 52 16.73 21.75 1.43
N ILE A 53 17.82 22.16 2.11
CA ILE A 53 19.18 22.06 1.55
C ILE A 53 19.55 20.60 1.26
N LEU A 54 19.18 19.68 2.16
CA LEU A 54 19.40 18.25 1.97
C LEU A 54 18.69 17.74 0.71
N PHE A 55 17.38 17.97 0.59
CA PHE A 55 16.62 17.53 -0.58
C PHE A 55 17.11 18.19 -1.88
N ASP A 56 17.43 19.48 -1.89
CA ASP A 56 17.98 20.16 -3.07
C ASP A 56 19.25 19.46 -3.61
N ARG A 57 20.18 19.09 -2.71
CA ARG A 57 21.39 18.34 -3.07
C ARG A 57 21.07 16.96 -3.63
N LEU A 58 20.17 16.24 -2.97
CA LEU A 58 19.79 14.88 -3.39
C LEU A 58 19.08 14.88 -4.75
N LEU A 59 18.18 15.85 -4.98
CA LEU A 59 17.43 15.99 -6.22
C LEU A 59 18.31 16.41 -7.40
N LYS A 60 19.32 17.26 -7.18
CA LYS A 60 20.32 17.59 -8.21
C LYS A 60 21.15 16.37 -8.66
N ALA A 61 21.30 15.37 -7.79
CA ALA A 61 21.99 14.12 -8.08
C ALA A 61 21.05 12.96 -8.43
N TYR A 62 19.76 13.23 -8.65
CA TYR A 62 18.79 12.24 -9.11
C TYR A 62 19.05 11.90 -10.60
N PRO A 63 18.97 10.62 -11.04
CA PRO A 63 18.46 9.44 -10.32
C PRO A 63 19.49 8.67 -9.49
N TYR A 64 20.77 9.06 -9.51
CA TYR A 64 21.84 8.33 -8.80
C TYR A 64 21.60 8.24 -7.28
N LYS A 65 21.04 9.30 -6.68
CA LYS A 65 20.71 9.36 -5.23
C LYS A 65 19.26 9.00 -4.89
N LYS A 66 18.50 8.33 -5.78
CA LYS A 66 17.07 7.99 -5.57
C LYS A 66 16.78 7.28 -4.23
N ASN A 67 17.65 6.37 -3.80
CA ASN A 67 17.47 5.62 -2.55
C ASN A 67 17.62 6.52 -1.32
N LEU A 68 18.48 7.54 -1.38
CA LEU A 68 18.60 8.52 -0.31
C LEU A 68 17.40 9.46 -0.28
N VAL A 69 16.88 9.90 -1.44
CA VAL A 69 15.62 10.67 -1.49
C VAL A 69 14.50 9.89 -0.79
N TRP A 70 14.34 8.60 -1.10
CA TRP A 70 13.35 7.75 -0.45
C TRP A 70 13.59 7.60 1.05
N LYS A 71 14.86 7.43 1.48
CA LYS A 71 15.23 7.30 2.89
C LYS A 71 14.90 8.57 3.68
N GLU A 72 15.22 9.75 3.15
CA GLU A 72 14.97 11.03 3.82
C GLU A 72 13.48 11.39 3.83
N ALA A 73 12.75 11.05 2.76
CA ALA A 73 11.31 11.24 2.69
C ALA A 73 10.53 10.42 3.73
N ARG A 74 11.09 9.28 4.21
CA ARG A 74 10.50 8.53 5.35
C ARG A 74 10.52 9.30 6.67
N VAL A 75 11.42 10.27 6.82
CA VAL A 75 11.46 11.10 8.02
C VAL A 75 10.36 12.17 7.93
N ASP A 76 10.35 12.92 6.83
CA ASP A 76 9.29 13.83 6.36
C ASP A 76 9.71 14.47 5.02
N ILE A 77 8.80 15.21 4.38
CA ILE A 77 9.10 15.97 3.17
C ILE A 77 8.82 17.46 3.44
N PRO A 78 9.82 18.36 3.30
CA PRO A 78 9.62 19.79 3.48
C PRO A 78 8.57 20.36 2.51
N PRO A 79 7.62 21.18 2.99
CA PRO A 79 6.54 21.69 2.14
C PRO A 79 7.00 22.39 0.86
N LEU A 80 8.08 23.18 0.92
CA LEU A 80 8.59 23.95 -0.21
C LEU A 80 9.24 23.10 -1.31
N ILE A 81 9.68 21.89 -1.01
CA ILE A 81 10.33 20.98 -1.98
C ILE A 81 9.42 19.78 -2.33
N ARG A 82 8.23 19.69 -1.71
CA ARG A 82 7.32 18.54 -1.83
C ARG A 82 6.99 18.16 -3.27
N GLY A 83 6.70 19.14 -4.14
CA GLY A 83 6.42 18.87 -5.56
C GLY A 83 7.56 18.14 -6.28
N LEU A 84 8.81 18.56 -6.06
CA LEU A 84 10.01 17.93 -6.64
C LEU A 84 10.33 16.59 -5.98
N ALA A 85 10.16 16.47 -4.66
CA ALA A 85 10.35 15.22 -3.95
C ALA A 85 9.36 14.15 -4.43
N TRP A 86 8.08 14.50 -4.60
CA TRP A 86 7.06 13.61 -5.14
C TRP A 86 7.38 13.16 -6.57
N ALA A 87 7.84 14.07 -7.42
CA ALA A 87 8.28 13.73 -8.77
C ALA A 87 9.40 12.69 -8.77
N ALA A 88 10.40 12.87 -7.90
CA ALA A 88 11.50 11.91 -7.73
C ALA A 88 11.03 10.56 -7.17
N LEU A 89 10.11 10.55 -6.18
CA LEU A 89 9.51 9.31 -5.64
C LEU A 89 8.67 8.56 -6.68
N LEU A 90 8.06 9.28 -7.62
CA LEU A 90 7.31 8.73 -8.75
C LEU A 90 8.19 8.31 -9.93
N GLY A 91 9.50 8.57 -9.87
CA GLY A 91 10.43 8.24 -10.96
C GLY A 91 10.25 9.09 -12.21
N VAL A 92 9.81 10.34 -12.06
CA VAL A 92 9.66 11.28 -13.17
C VAL A 92 11.03 11.72 -13.66
N GLU A 93 11.34 11.39 -14.91
CA GLU A 93 12.62 11.64 -15.58
C GLU A 93 12.42 12.11 -17.02
N GLY A 94 13.49 12.66 -17.61
CA GLY A 94 13.51 13.11 -19.00
C GLY A 94 12.94 14.51 -19.23
N ASP A 95 12.75 14.86 -20.50
CA ASP A 95 12.24 16.17 -20.91
C ASP A 95 10.71 16.24 -20.80
N ILE A 96 10.24 16.43 -19.56
CA ILE A 96 8.82 16.56 -19.24
C ILE A 96 8.16 17.74 -19.96
N GLN A 97 8.91 18.81 -20.22
CA GLN A 97 8.38 20.03 -20.81
C GLN A 97 8.09 19.79 -22.30
N ALA A 98 9.06 19.26 -23.05
CA ALA A 98 8.85 18.91 -24.45
C ALA A 98 7.71 17.89 -24.62
N LYS A 99 7.64 16.88 -23.74
CA LYS A 99 6.54 15.90 -23.75
C LYS A 99 5.19 16.60 -23.53
N TYR A 100 5.06 17.45 -22.52
CA TYR A 100 3.81 18.15 -22.23
C TYR A 100 3.38 19.11 -23.35
N ASP A 101 4.35 19.82 -23.94
CA ASP A 101 4.11 20.79 -25.00
C ASP A 101 3.66 20.11 -26.30
N SER A 102 4.16 18.90 -26.59
CA SER A 102 3.77 18.10 -27.77
C SER A 102 2.32 17.61 -27.78
N ILE A 103 1.62 17.64 -26.64
CA ILE A 103 0.25 17.13 -26.53
C ILE A 103 -0.73 18.22 -27.00
N ASP A 104 -1.66 17.88 -27.89
CA ASP A 104 -2.74 18.79 -28.29
C ASP A 104 -3.71 19.01 -27.11
N LYS A 105 -3.82 20.26 -26.67
CA LYS A 105 -4.68 20.70 -25.57
C LYS A 105 -5.79 21.64 -26.05
N ASP A 106 -5.82 21.95 -27.34
CA ASP A 106 -6.67 23.00 -27.91
C ASP A 106 -7.84 22.40 -28.70
N THR A 107 -7.61 21.32 -29.46
CA THR A 107 -8.67 20.65 -30.23
C THR A 107 -9.81 20.16 -29.32
N PRO A 108 -11.07 20.53 -29.56
CA PRO A 108 -12.20 20.08 -28.76
C PRO A 108 -12.33 18.56 -28.70
N ILE A 109 -12.55 18.01 -27.50
CA ILE A 109 -12.80 16.57 -27.29
C ILE A 109 -14.15 16.35 -26.61
N PRO A 110 -14.79 15.17 -26.76
CA PRO A 110 -16.11 14.89 -26.16
C PRO A 110 -16.17 15.11 -24.65
N THR A 111 -15.05 14.96 -23.97
CA THR A 111 -14.89 15.08 -22.52
C THR A 111 -14.81 16.53 -22.02
N ASP A 112 -14.55 17.51 -22.89
CA ASP A 112 -14.32 18.91 -22.48
C ASP A 112 -15.48 19.46 -21.63
N ARG A 113 -16.73 19.16 -22.01
CA ARG A 113 -17.91 19.59 -21.26
C ARG A 113 -17.93 19.07 -19.82
N GLN A 114 -17.51 17.82 -19.60
CA GLN A 114 -17.49 17.23 -18.26
C GLN A 114 -16.40 17.91 -17.40
N ILE A 115 -15.20 18.08 -17.97
CA ILE A 115 -14.08 18.78 -17.31
C ILE A 115 -14.50 20.20 -16.90
N GLU A 116 -15.21 20.92 -17.77
CA GLU A 116 -15.66 22.29 -17.49
C GLU A 116 -16.70 22.40 -16.37
N VAL A 117 -17.50 21.36 -16.14
CA VAL A 117 -18.51 21.30 -15.07
C VAL A 117 -17.90 20.83 -13.75
N ASP A 118 -16.87 19.99 -13.79
CA ASP A 118 -16.25 19.41 -12.60
C ASP A 118 -15.27 20.38 -11.94
N ILE A 119 -14.40 21.03 -12.72
CA ILE A 119 -13.36 21.93 -12.20
C ILE A 119 -13.92 22.99 -11.23
N PRO A 120 -15.01 23.72 -11.54
CA PRO A 120 -15.51 24.76 -10.65
C PRO A 120 -16.06 24.21 -9.33
N ARG A 121 -16.36 22.91 -9.23
CA ARG A 121 -16.85 22.23 -8.02
C ARG A 121 -15.73 21.55 -7.23
N CYS A 122 -14.57 21.36 -7.86
CA CYS A 122 -13.40 20.72 -7.28
C CYS A 122 -12.67 21.68 -6.33
N HIS A 123 -12.48 21.29 -5.06
CA HIS A 123 -11.69 22.05 -4.08
C HIS A 123 -12.01 23.55 -4.01
N GLN A 124 -13.30 23.93 -4.09
CA GLN A 124 -13.77 25.33 -4.10
C GLN A 124 -13.28 26.19 -2.93
N TYR A 125 -12.92 25.56 -1.82
CA TYR A 125 -12.39 26.24 -0.64
C TYR A 125 -10.94 26.74 -0.82
N ASP A 126 -10.19 26.24 -1.81
CA ASP A 126 -8.80 26.61 -2.06
C ASP A 126 -8.73 27.77 -3.06
N GLU A 127 -8.17 28.91 -2.62
CA GLU A 127 -8.14 30.16 -3.41
C GLU A 127 -7.29 30.03 -4.69
N LEU A 128 -6.20 29.26 -4.64
CA LEU A 128 -5.30 29.10 -5.78
C LEU A 128 -5.97 28.30 -6.90
N LEU A 129 -6.59 27.17 -6.54
CA LEU A 129 -7.24 26.25 -7.48
C LEU A 129 -8.57 26.78 -8.02
N SER A 130 -9.35 27.48 -7.20
CA SER A 130 -10.62 28.10 -7.60
C SER A 130 -10.45 29.37 -8.45
N SER A 131 -9.23 29.89 -8.57
CA SER A 131 -8.93 31.05 -9.40
C SER A 131 -9.17 30.76 -10.90
N PRO A 132 -9.44 31.79 -11.73
CA PRO A 132 -9.56 31.62 -13.17
C PRO A 132 -8.30 30.99 -13.82
N GLN A 133 -7.12 31.29 -13.28
CA GLN A 133 -5.85 30.71 -13.69
C GLN A 133 -5.78 29.24 -13.29
N GLY A 134 -6.18 28.89 -12.06
CA GLY A 134 -6.29 27.51 -11.59
C GLY A 134 -7.20 26.68 -12.48
N HIS A 135 -8.40 27.17 -12.78
CA HIS A 135 -9.34 26.50 -13.69
C HIS A 135 -8.76 26.25 -15.09
N ARG A 136 -8.05 27.25 -15.65
CA ARG A 136 -7.38 27.10 -16.96
C ARG A 136 -6.31 26.03 -16.92
N LYS A 137 -5.49 26.01 -15.87
CA LYS A 137 -4.41 25.03 -15.71
C LYS A 137 -4.94 23.61 -15.47
N PHE A 138 -5.99 23.46 -14.65
CA PHE A 138 -6.70 22.18 -14.49
C PHE A 138 -7.15 21.62 -15.83
N ARG A 139 -7.85 22.43 -16.62
CA ARG A 139 -8.35 22.02 -17.93
C ARG A 139 -7.22 21.52 -18.82
N ARG A 140 -6.11 22.27 -18.88
CA ARG A 140 -4.95 21.90 -19.70
C ARG A 140 -4.27 20.61 -19.25
N VAL A 141 -4.06 20.41 -17.94
CA VAL A 141 -3.45 19.19 -17.39
C VAL A 141 -4.36 17.97 -17.58
N LEU A 142 -5.65 18.09 -17.26
CA LEU A 142 -6.64 17.01 -17.43
C LEU A 142 -6.79 16.63 -18.90
N LYS A 143 -6.91 17.62 -19.79
CA LYS A 143 -7.02 17.38 -21.23
C LYS A 143 -5.76 16.74 -21.79
N ALA A 144 -4.57 17.21 -21.39
CA ALA A 144 -3.32 16.58 -21.77
C ALA A 144 -3.28 15.10 -21.36
N TRP A 145 -3.78 14.76 -20.16
CA TRP A 145 -3.86 13.38 -19.71
C TRP A 145 -4.83 12.53 -20.53
N VAL A 146 -6.06 13.00 -20.76
CA VAL A 146 -7.06 12.27 -21.55
C VAL A 146 -6.57 12.04 -22.98
N VAL A 147 -5.99 13.05 -23.62
CA VAL A 147 -5.45 12.94 -24.99
C VAL A 147 -4.26 11.97 -25.06
N SER A 148 -3.44 11.91 -24.01
CA SER A 148 -2.27 11.01 -23.96
C SER A 148 -2.63 9.54 -23.69
N HIS A 149 -3.86 9.25 -23.27
CA HIS A 149 -4.29 7.91 -22.87
C HIS A 149 -5.60 7.53 -23.59
N PRO A 150 -5.56 7.25 -24.91
CA PRO A 150 -6.76 7.04 -25.71
C PRO A 150 -7.62 5.83 -25.28
N ASP A 151 -7.01 4.87 -24.57
CA ASP A 151 -7.71 3.69 -24.03
C ASP A 151 -8.44 3.97 -22.70
N LEU A 152 -8.21 5.15 -22.10
CA LEU A 152 -8.80 5.58 -20.84
C LEU A 152 -9.80 6.72 -21.07
N VAL A 153 -10.76 6.84 -20.15
CA VAL A 153 -11.78 7.88 -20.17
C VAL A 153 -11.72 8.71 -18.90
N TYR A 154 -12.15 9.96 -19.01
CA TYR A 154 -12.34 10.80 -17.84
C TYR A 154 -13.54 10.29 -17.02
N TRP A 155 -13.26 9.89 -15.78
CA TRP A 155 -14.27 9.66 -14.76
C TRP A 155 -14.31 10.85 -13.81
N GLN A 156 -15.51 11.23 -13.36
CA GLN A 156 -15.68 12.24 -12.33
C GLN A 156 -14.86 11.84 -11.09
N GLY A 157 -14.04 12.76 -10.58
CA GLY A 157 -13.06 12.50 -9.53
C GLY A 157 -11.61 12.60 -10.02
N LEU A 158 -11.35 12.50 -11.34
CA LEU A 158 -10.00 12.70 -11.90
C LEU A 158 -9.50 14.14 -11.70
N ASP A 159 -10.41 15.12 -11.71
CA ASP A 159 -10.17 16.50 -11.29
C ASP A 159 -9.65 16.58 -9.85
N SER A 160 -10.31 15.88 -8.92
CA SER A 160 -9.88 15.82 -7.51
C SER A 160 -8.52 15.13 -7.38
N LEU A 161 -8.24 14.10 -8.17
CA LEU A 161 -6.93 13.43 -8.19
C LEU A 161 -5.82 14.34 -8.76
N CYS A 162 -6.14 15.19 -9.73
CA CYS A 162 -5.21 16.15 -10.33
C CYS A 162 -4.83 17.28 -9.36
N ALA A 163 -5.71 17.64 -8.42
CA ALA A 163 -5.59 18.82 -7.59
C ALA A 163 -4.27 18.91 -6.78
N PRO A 164 -3.80 17.85 -6.06
CA PRO A 164 -2.55 17.94 -5.31
C PRO A 164 -1.33 18.16 -6.19
N PHE A 165 -1.29 17.53 -7.38
CA PHE A 165 -0.18 17.67 -8.32
C PHE A 165 -0.14 19.07 -8.92
N LEU A 166 -1.30 19.61 -9.30
CA LEU A 166 -1.38 20.96 -9.84
C LEU A 166 -1.07 22.02 -8.78
N TRP A 167 -1.58 21.86 -7.56
CA TRP A 167 -1.33 22.79 -6.46
C TRP A 167 0.17 22.88 -6.14
N LEU A 168 0.85 21.74 -5.99
CA LEU A 168 2.29 21.69 -5.70
C LEU A 168 3.17 22.20 -6.86
N ASN A 169 2.66 22.16 -8.09
CA ASN A 169 3.42 22.49 -9.30
C ASN A 169 2.67 23.53 -10.14
N PHE A 170 2.03 24.52 -9.51
CA PHE A 170 1.15 25.46 -10.19
C PHE A 170 1.85 26.24 -11.33
N ASN A 171 3.14 26.54 -11.13
CA ASN A 171 3.99 27.21 -12.10
C ASN A 171 4.69 26.25 -13.09
N ASN A 172 4.46 24.95 -12.98
CA ASN A 172 5.04 23.92 -13.83
C ASN A 172 3.99 22.83 -14.16
N GLU A 173 3.08 23.16 -15.09
CA GLU A 173 2.02 22.24 -15.55
C GLU A 173 2.57 20.92 -16.10
N ALA A 174 3.75 20.95 -16.73
CA ALA A 174 4.42 19.77 -17.26
C ALA A 174 4.80 18.79 -16.15
N LEU A 175 5.31 19.29 -15.02
CA LEU A 175 5.63 18.47 -13.86
C LEU A 175 4.37 17.94 -13.17
N ALA A 176 3.31 18.76 -13.03
CA ALA A 176 2.01 18.29 -12.52
C ALA A 176 1.47 17.12 -13.36
N TYR A 177 1.45 17.29 -14.68
CA TYR A 177 1.03 16.25 -15.64
C TYR A 177 1.91 14.99 -15.54
N ALA A 178 3.23 15.15 -15.48
CA ALA A 178 4.16 14.03 -15.41
C ALA A 178 3.99 13.22 -14.13
N CYS A 179 3.85 13.89 -12.98
CA CYS A 179 3.56 13.24 -11.69
C CYS A 179 2.24 12.49 -11.74
N MET A 180 1.15 13.11 -12.23
CA MET A 180 -0.15 12.45 -12.34
C MET A 180 -0.09 11.23 -13.28
N SER A 181 0.60 11.36 -14.40
CA SER A 181 0.77 10.27 -15.38
C SER A 181 1.63 9.12 -14.86
N ALA A 182 2.56 9.38 -13.94
CA ALA A 182 3.32 8.33 -13.25
C ALA A 182 2.54 7.70 -12.09
N PHE A 183 1.71 8.48 -11.40
CA PHE A 183 0.93 8.05 -10.24
C PHE A 183 -0.21 7.10 -10.60
N ILE A 184 -0.97 7.40 -11.67
CA ILE A 184 -2.17 6.63 -12.04
C ILE A 184 -1.84 5.16 -12.35
N PRO A 185 -0.83 4.81 -13.17
CA PRO A 185 -0.49 3.41 -13.40
C PRO A 185 -0.05 2.68 -12.13
N LYS A 186 0.57 3.37 -11.15
CA LYS A 186 1.04 2.76 -9.90
C LYS A 186 -0.11 2.39 -8.96
N TYR A 187 -1.08 3.27 -8.76
CA TYR A 187 -2.14 3.07 -7.74
C TYR A 187 -3.53 2.79 -8.32
N LEU A 188 -3.79 3.23 -9.55
CA LEU A 188 -5.09 3.28 -10.21
C LEU A 188 -5.07 2.60 -11.59
N TYR A 189 -4.20 1.60 -11.76
CA TYR A 189 -4.08 0.84 -13.01
C TYR A 189 -5.46 0.35 -13.47
N ASN A 190 -5.84 0.69 -14.69
CA ASN A 190 -7.12 0.37 -15.32
C ASN A 190 -8.41 0.90 -14.63
N PHE A 191 -8.30 1.74 -13.60
CA PHE A 191 -9.48 2.35 -12.96
C PHE A 191 -10.25 3.27 -13.91
N PHE A 192 -9.56 3.87 -14.88
CA PHE A 192 -10.14 4.81 -15.83
C PHE A 192 -10.52 4.19 -17.17
N LEU A 193 -10.62 2.85 -17.27
CA LEU A 193 -11.18 2.20 -18.45
C LEU A 193 -12.64 2.64 -18.67
N LYS A 194 -13.11 2.56 -19.92
CA LYS A 194 -14.53 2.80 -20.24
C LYS A 194 -15.45 1.82 -19.51
N ASP A 195 -15.03 0.55 -19.43
CA ASP A 195 -15.61 -0.46 -18.54
C ASP A 195 -14.53 -0.88 -17.53
N ASN A 196 -14.67 -0.37 -16.31
CA ASN A 196 -13.78 -0.65 -15.18
C ASN A 196 -14.45 -1.54 -14.13
N SER A 197 -15.64 -2.09 -14.41
CA SER A 197 -16.47 -2.77 -13.42
C SER A 197 -15.76 -3.93 -12.73
N HIS A 198 -15.07 -4.79 -13.51
CA HIS A 198 -14.28 -5.89 -12.97
C HIS A 198 -13.10 -5.43 -12.11
N VAL A 199 -12.44 -4.33 -12.49
CA VAL A 199 -11.30 -3.75 -11.75
C VAL A 199 -11.76 -3.22 -10.40
N ILE A 200 -12.83 -2.43 -10.39
CA ILE A 200 -13.39 -1.85 -9.17
C ILE A 200 -13.94 -2.94 -8.25
N GLN A 201 -14.70 -3.91 -8.79
CA GLN A 201 -15.25 -4.99 -7.98
C GLN A 201 -14.17 -5.88 -7.37
N GLU A 202 -13.10 -6.22 -8.11
CA GLU A 202 -11.95 -6.92 -7.52
C GLU A 202 -11.33 -6.10 -6.39
N TYR A 203 -11.07 -4.81 -6.64
CA TYR A 203 -10.44 -3.93 -5.66
C TYR A 203 -11.25 -3.82 -4.36
N LEU A 204 -12.57 -3.62 -4.45
CA LEU A 204 -13.46 -3.55 -3.31
C LEU A 204 -13.59 -4.89 -2.58
N THR A 205 -13.54 -6.00 -3.30
CA THR A 205 -13.54 -7.35 -2.69
C THR A 205 -12.27 -7.58 -1.89
N VAL A 206 -11.09 -7.23 -2.46
CA VAL A 206 -9.82 -7.27 -1.72
C VAL A 206 -9.87 -6.35 -0.51
N PHE A 207 -10.43 -5.15 -0.63
CA PHE A 207 -10.59 -4.25 0.50
C PHE A 207 -11.49 -4.84 1.60
N SER A 208 -12.61 -5.49 1.25
CA SER A 208 -13.45 -6.21 2.21
C SER A 208 -12.67 -7.29 2.97
N GLN A 209 -11.87 -8.09 2.27
CA GLN A 209 -10.98 -9.08 2.88
C GLN A 209 -9.93 -8.44 3.78
N MET A 210 -9.44 -7.24 3.45
CA MET A 210 -8.51 -6.48 4.28
C MET A 210 -9.17 -5.97 5.58
N ILE A 211 -10.45 -5.58 5.54
CA ILE A 211 -11.21 -5.25 6.75
C ILE A 211 -11.32 -6.50 7.64
N ALA A 212 -11.75 -7.64 7.08
CA ALA A 212 -11.85 -8.91 7.81
C ALA A 212 -10.49 -9.36 8.39
N PHE A 213 -9.41 -9.17 7.63
CA PHE A 213 -8.06 -9.52 8.05
C PHE A 213 -7.57 -8.66 9.24
N HIS A 214 -7.91 -7.38 9.30
CA HIS A 214 -7.40 -6.49 10.35
C HIS A 214 -8.36 -6.27 11.51
N ASP A 215 -9.67 -6.21 11.26
CA ASP A 215 -10.74 -6.00 12.24
C ASP A 215 -11.94 -6.91 11.92
N PRO A 216 -11.87 -8.21 12.29
CA PRO A 216 -12.90 -9.17 11.97
C PRO A 216 -14.24 -8.84 12.65
N GLU A 217 -14.22 -8.25 13.84
CA GLU A 217 -15.45 -7.85 14.56
C GLU A 217 -16.20 -6.77 13.78
N LEU A 218 -15.48 -5.73 13.33
CA LEU A 218 -16.05 -4.71 12.46
C LEU A 218 -16.54 -5.30 11.14
N SER A 219 -15.74 -6.17 10.50
CA SER A 219 -16.14 -6.81 9.25
C SER A 219 -17.41 -7.64 9.40
N ASN A 220 -17.54 -8.41 10.48
CA ASN A 220 -18.72 -9.25 10.75
C ASN A 220 -19.95 -8.37 10.90
N HIS A 221 -19.89 -7.33 11.74
CA HIS A 221 -20.98 -6.38 11.94
C HIS A 221 -21.42 -5.70 10.63
N LEU A 222 -20.47 -5.16 9.87
CA LEU A 222 -20.78 -4.48 8.60
C LEU A 222 -21.42 -5.42 7.58
N ASN A 223 -20.97 -6.67 7.51
CA ASN A 223 -21.58 -7.69 6.66
C ASN A 223 -22.98 -8.07 7.13
N GLU A 224 -23.21 -8.20 8.44
CA GLU A 224 -24.52 -8.52 9.02
C GLU A 224 -25.58 -7.46 8.72
N ILE A 225 -25.20 -6.18 8.75
CA ILE A 225 -26.10 -5.07 8.41
C ILE A 225 -26.16 -4.78 6.89
N GLY A 226 -25.39 -5.50 6.06
CA GLY A 226 -25.33 -5.30 4.62
C GLY A 226 -24.62 -3.99 4.18
N PHE A 227 -23.78 -3.41 5.03
CA PHE A 227 -23.03 -2.18 4.74
C PHE A 227 -21.67 -2.51 4.11
N ILE A 228 -21.68 -2.79 2.81
CA ILE A 228 -20.51 -3.24 2.06
C ILE A 228 -19.68 -2.08 1.46
N PRO A 229 -18.38 -2.28 1.17
CA PRO A 229 -17.51 -1.24 0.61
C PRO A 229 -18.00 -0.55 -0.66
N ASP A 230 -18.75 -1.24 -1.53
CA ASP A 230 -19.32 -0.69 -2.76
C ASP A 230 -20.16 0.59 -2.52
N LEU A 231 -20.71 0.76 -1.31
CA LEU A 231 -21.55 1.89 -0.95
C LEU A 231 -20.77 3.16 -0.63
N TYR A 232 -19.50 3.06 -0.20
CA TYR A 232 -18.76 4.20 0.35
C TYR A 232 -17.31 4.34 -0.13
N ALA A 233 -16.68 3.26 -0.58
CA ALA A 233 -15.23 3.25 -0.82
C ALA A 233 -14.83 3.55 -2.27
N ILE A 234 -15.77 3.58 -3.22
CA ILE A 234 -15.47 3.93 -4.62
C ILE A 234 -14.83 5.33 -4.73
N PRO A 235 -15.39 6.41 -4.15
CA PRO A 235 -14.77 7.73 -4.21
C PRO A 235 -13.41 7.78 -3.51
N TRP A 236 -13.25 6.99 -2.44
CA TRP A 236 -11.99 6.91 -1.69
C TRP A 236 -10.86 6.42 -2.58
N PHE A 237 -11.06 5.29 -3.25
CA PHE A 237 -10.01 4.71 -4.07
C PHE A 237 -9.88 5.40 -5.41
N LEU A 238 -10.98 5.73 -6.11
CA LEU A 238 -10.92 6.38 -7.43
C LEU A 238 -10.15 7.72 -7.40
N THR A 239 -10.25 8.45 -6.29
CA THR A 239 -9.57 9.74 -6.11
C THR A 239 -8.34 9.66 -5.21
N MET A 240 -7.99 8.48 -4.72
CA MET A 240 -6.94 8.29 -3.69
C MET A 240 -7.12 9.28 -2.51
N PHE A 241 -8.36 9.32 -2.03
CA PHE A 241 -8.88 10.08 -0.89
C PHE A 241 -8.97 11.60 -1.08
N THR A 242 -8.52 12.14 -2.22
CA THR A 242 -8.45 13.60 -2.43
C THR A 242 -9.80 14.28 -2.47
N HIS A 243 -10.84 13.58 -2.92
CA HIS A 243 -12.20 14.11 -2.88
C HIS A 243 -12.77 14.18 -1.46
N VAL A 244 -12.25 13.35 -0.55
CA VAL A 244 -12.78 13.18 0.81
C VAL A 244 -12.10 14.13 1.79
N PHE A 245 -10.79 14.34 1.64
CA PHE A 245 -10.02 15.17 2.58
C PHE A 245 -9.52 16.46 1.95
N PRO A 246 -9.37 17.53 2.74
CA PRO A 246 -8.76 18.75 2.27
C PRO A 246 -7.29 18.57 1.88
N LEU A 247 -6.77 19.41 0.97
CA LEU A 247 -5.44 19.24 0.37
C LEU A 247 -4.30 19.15 1.39
N HIS A 248 -4.33 19.95 2.46
CA HIS A 248 -3.31 19.88 3.50
C HIS A 248 -3.24 18.50 4.17
N LYS A 249 -4.40 17.86 4.42
CA LYS A 249 -4.49 16.48 4.92
C LYS A 249 -3.96 15.47 3.88
N ILE A 250 -4.27 15.70 2.61
CA ILE A 250 -3.77 14.87 1.51
C ILE A 250 -2.25 14.92 1.38
N PHE A 251 -1.61 16.08 1.53
CA PHE A 251 -0.15 16.16 1.44
C PHE A 251 0.53 15.26 2.47
N HIS A 252 0.09 15.31 3.73
CA HIS A 252 0.62 14.45 4.79
C HIS A 252 0.35 12.96 4.53
N LEU A 253 -0.84 12.63 4.04
CA LEU A 253 -1.21 11.26 3.72
C LEU A 253 -0.37 10.72 2.54
N TRP A 254 -0.21 11.52 1.49
CA TRP A 254 0.48 11.12 0.26
C TRP A 254 1.99 11.12 0.39
N ASP A 255 2.58 11.94 1.28
CA ASP A 255 4.00 11.85 1.65
C ASP A 255 4.36 10.42 2.08
N THR A 256 3.44 9.72 2.79
CA THR A 256 3.61 8.31 3.15
C THR A 256 3.16 7.35 2.05
N LEU A 257 2.03 7.63 1.36
CA LEU A 257 1.52 6.78 0.28
C LEU A 257 2.57 6.51 -0.79
N LEU A 258 3.31 7.55 -1.21
CA LEU A 258 4.31 7.49 -2.26
C LEU A 258 5.51 6.61 -1.90
N LEU A 259 5.78 6.42 -0.60
CA LEU A 259 6.83 5.54 -0.10
C LEU A 259 6.40 4.06 -0.10
N GLY A 260 5.09 3.81 -0.06
CA GLY A 260 4.48 2.49 -0.14
C GLY A 260 4.29 2.00 -1.58
N ASN A 261 3.88 0.74 -1.68
CA ASN A 261 3.50 0.10 -2.93
C ASN A 261 1.98 0.26 -3.21
N SER A 262 1.49 -0.31 -4.30
CA SER A 262 0.09 -0.20 -4.75
C SER A 262 -0.95 -0.77 -3.78
N SER A 263 -0.53 -1.51 -2.74
CA SER A 263 -1.39 -2.10 -1.72
C SER A 263 -1.59 -1.19 -0.51
N PHE A 264 -0.75 -0.16 -0.33
CA PHE A 264 -0.84 0.75 0.80
C PHE A 264 -2.19 1.50 0.93
N PRO A 265 -2.90 1.89 -0.15
CA PRO A 265 -4.22 2.50 -0.05
C PRO A 265 -5.25 1.65 0.73
N PHE A 266 -5.17 0.31 0.67
CA PHE A 266 -6.05 -0.55 1.46
C PHE A 266 -5.86 -0.33 2.97
N CYS A 267 -4.61 -0.15 3.40
CA CYS A 267 -4.28 0.11 4.80
C CYS A 267 -4.81 1.47 5.26
N ILE A 268 -4.77 2.48 4.39
CA ILE A 268 -5.39 3.80 4.64
C ILE A 268 -6.90 3.64 4.83
N GLY A 269 -7.57 2.92 3.92
CA GLY A 269 -9.01 2.68 4.04
C GLY A 269 -9.39 1.98 5.35
N VAL A 270 -8.65 0.94 5.75
CA VAL A 270 -8.86 0.24 7.02
C VAL A 270 -8.59 1.16 8.22
N ALA A 271 -7.53 1.97 8.18
CA ALA A 271 -7.20 2.90 9.26
C ALA A 271 -8.30 3.98 9.47
N ILE A 272 -8.93 4.46 8.38
CA ILE A 272 -10.09 5.36 8.47
C ILE A 272 -11.26 4.65 9.15
N LEU A 273 -11.57 3.42 8.73
CA LEU A 273 -12.64 2.63 9.35
C LEU A 273 -12.38 2.35 10.84
N GLN A 274 -11.13 2.08 11.22
CA GLN A 274 -10.75 1.86 12.62
C GLN A 274 -10.93 3.11 13.50
N GLN A 275 -10.77 4.31 12.95
CA GLN A 275 -11.08 5.55 13.68
C GLN A 275 -12.59 5.73 13.89
N LEU A 276 -13.41 5.21 12.97
CA LEU A 276 -14.87 5.27 13.05
C LEU A 276 -15.48 4.05 13.74
N ARG A 277 -14.67 3.07 14.12
CA ARG A 277 -15.06 1.74 14.59
C ARG A 277 -16.17 1.76 15.63
N ASP A 278 -15.99 2.52 16.70
CA ASP A 278 -16.95 2.54 17.82
C ASP A 278 -18.32 3.04 17.36
N ARG A 279 -18.36 4.02 16.44
CA ARG A 279 -19.61 4.51 15.85
C ARG A 279 -20.20 3.49 14.89
N LEU A 280 -19.38 2.80 14.08
CA LEU A 280 -19.87 1.80 13.15
C LEU A 280 -20.52 0.62 13.87
N LEU A 281 -19.87 0.10 14.91
CA LEU A 281 -20.37 -1.02 15.71
C LEU A 281 -21.65 -0.70 16.48
N ALA A 282 -21.84 0.57 16.87
CA ALA A 282 -23.05 0.99 17.59
C ALA A 282 -24.27 1.23 16.67
N ASN A 283 -24.10 1.19 15.34
CA ASN A 283 -25.09 1.69 14.39
C ASN A 283 -25.50 0.63 13.35
N GLY A 284 -26.73 0.75 12.84
CA GLY A 284 -27.25 -0.06 11.75
C GLY A 284 -26.90 0.52 10.38
N PHE A 285 -27.50 -0.06 9.34
CA PHE A 285 -27.24 0.31 7.94
C PHE A 285 -27.50 1.80 7.65
N ASN A 286 -28.65 2.32 8.07
CA ASN A 286 -29.05 3.70 7.75
C ASN A 286 -28.16 4.73 8.43
N GLU A 287 -27.84 4.52 9.70
CA GLU A 287 -26.97 5.39 10.48
C GLU A 287 -25.54 5.37 9.94
N CYS A 288 -25.06 4.22 9.45
CA CYS A 288 -23.78 4.14 8.75
C CYS A 288 -23.79 4.93 7.43
N ILE A 289 -24.86 4.88 6.63
CA ILE A 289 -24.97 5.70 5.41
C ILE A 289 -24.88 7.20 5.73
N LEU A 290 -25.56 7.65 6.80
CA LEU A 290 -25.49 9.03 7.26
C LEU A 290 -24.07 9.40 7.73
N LEU A 291 -23.41 8.51 8.47
CA LEU A 291 -22.04 8.71 8.97
C LEU A 291 -21.04 8.96 7.84
N PHE A 292 -21.16 8.29 6.70
CA PHE A 292 -20.24 8.49 5.57
C PHE A 292 -20.65 9.66 4.66
N SER A 293 -21.91 10.07 4.70
CA SER A 293 -22.38 11.26 3.99
C SER A 293 -21.85 12.55 4.64
N ASP A 294 -21.68 12.53 5.97
CA ASP A 294 -21.06 13.60 6.75
C ASP A 294 -19.92 13.01 7.60
N LEU A 295 -18.79 12.75 6.93
CA LEU A 295 -17.67 12.04 7.52
C LEU A 295 -17.10 12.85 8.71
N PRO A 296 -17.00 12.25 9.91
CA PRO A 296 -16.40 12.93 11.06
C PRO A 296 -14.95 13.29 10.79
N GLU A 297 -14.42 14.22 11.57
CA GLU A 297 -13.02 14.59 11.44
C GLU A 297 -12.10 13.38 11.67
N ILE A 298 -11.30 13.05 10.65
CA ILE A 298 -10.26 12.04 10.71
C ILE A 298 -8.93 12.70 11.10
N ASP A 299 -8.27 12.11 12.11
CA ASP A 299 -6.91 12.44 12.48
C ASP A 299 -5.95 11.76 11.49
N ILE A 300 -5.27 12.57 10.68
CA ILE A 300 -4.39 12.09 9.61
C ILE A 300 -3.06 11.56 10.16
N GLU A 301 -2.54 12.13 11.24
CA GLU A 301 -1.30 11.64 11.84
C GLU A 301 -1.51 10.24 12.43
N ARG A 302 -2.63 10.05 13.13
CA ARG A 302 -3.08 8.72 13.56
C ARG A 302 -3.33 7.81 12.35
N CYS A 303 -4.01 8.28 11.32
CA CYS A 303 -4.30 7.49 10.11
C CYS A 303 -3.02 6.96 9.46
N VAL A 304 -2.02 7.82 9.27
CA VAL A 304 -0.71 7.44 8.69
C VAL A 304 -0.01 6.40 9.56
N ARG A 305 0.06 6.61 10.87
CA ARG A 305 0.70 5.68 11.80
C ARG A 305 0.04 4.30 11.80
N GLU A 306 -1.29 4.26 11.88
CA GLU A 306 -2.04 3.00 11.85
C GLU A 306 -1.90 2.32 10.47
N SER A 307 -1.96 3.07 9.37
CA SER A 307 -1.77 2.52 8.01
C SER A 307 -0.42 1.82 7.85
N ILE A 308 0.67 2.41 8.39
CA ILE A 308 2.00 1.79 8.39
C ILE A 308 2.00 0.52 9.24
N ASN A 309 1.34 0.54 10.41
CA ASN A 309 1.24 -0.63 11.27
C ASN A 309 0.51 -1.78 10.55
N LEU A 310 -0.66 -1.50 9.99
CA LEU A 310 -1.47 -2.43 9.22
C LEU A 310 -0.63 -3.04 8.09
N PHE A 311 0.00 -2.19 7.27
CA PHE A 311 0.86 -2.62 6.16
C PHE A 311 2.01 -3.54 6.60
N CYS A 312 2.64 -3.27 7.74
CA CYS A 312 3.70 -4.13 8.28
C CYS A 312 3.23 -5.53 8.72
N TRP A 313 1.93 -5.71 8.94
CA TRP A 313 1.31 -6.97 9.34
C TRP A 313 0.59 -7.69 8.19
N THR A 314 0.48 -7.06 7.02
CA THR A 314 -0.16 -7.61 5.83
C THR A 314 0.88 -8.37 4.98
N PRO A 315 0.72 -9.69 4.77
CA PRO A 315 1.51 -10.42 3.77
C PRO A 315 1.32 -9.79 2.38
N LYS A 316 2.38 -9.68 1.58
CA LYS A 316 2.34 -8.97 0.28
C LYS A 316 1.32 -9.57 -0.68
N SER A 317 1.23 -10.88 -0.72
CA SER A 317 0.33 -11.62 -1.61
C SER A 317 -1.13 -11.60 -1.16
N ALA A 318 -1.41 -11.16 0.09
CA ALA A 318 -2.77 -11.02 0.59
C ALA A 318 -3.57 -9.97 -0.19
N THR A 319 -2.90 -8.93 -0.67
CA THR A 319 -3.49 -7.83 -1.47
C THR A 319 -3.30 -8.02 -2.98
N TYR A 320 -2.91 -9.22 -3.43
CA TYR A 320 -2.78 -9.50 -4.85
C TYR A 320 -4.09 -9.27 -5.62
N ARG A 321 -3.95 -8.67 -6.80
CA ARG A 321 -5.01 -8.37 -7.75
C ARG A 321 -4.63 -8.88 -9.13
N GLN A 322 -5.56 -9.50 -9.83
CA GLN A 322 -5.39 -9.87 -11.24
C GLN A 322 -5.34 -8.62 -12.12
N HIS A 323 -6.12 -7.59 -11.80
CA HIS A 323 -6.18 -6.34 -12.55
C HIS A 323 -5.25 -5.24 -12.01
N GLY A 324 -4.24 -5.58 -11.19
CA GLY A 324 -3.17 -4.64 -10.84
C GLY A 324 -2.15 -4.47 -11.97
N GLN A 325 -1.24 -3.51 -11.83
CA GLN A 325 -0.22 -3.23 -12.83
C GLN A 325 0.70 -4.45 -13.07
N PRO A 326 0.85 -4.93 -14.32
CA PRO A 326 1.77 -6.03 -14.60
C PRO A 326 3.24 -5.58 -14.40
N PRO A 327 4.15 -6.53 -14.11
CA PRO A 327 5.57 -6.23 -13.99
C PRO A 327 6.07 -5.53 -15.26
N LYS A 328 6.84 -4.45 -15.09
CA LYS A 328 7.50 -3.80 -16.24
C LYS A 328 8.44 -4.81 -16.90
N ALA A 329 8.28 -5.04 -18.20
CA ALA A 329 9.20 -5.87 -18.96
C ALA A 329 10.63 -5.32 -18.80
N GLN A 330 11.60 -6.18 -18.50
CA GLN A 330 13.02 -5.82 -18.53
C GLN A 330 13.40 -5.48 -19.98
N GLY A 331 13.18 -4.24 -20.39
CA GLY A 331 13.59 -3.68 -21.67
C GLY A 331 14.59 -2.55 -21.43
N ASP A 332 15.82 -2.74 -21.93
CA ASP A 332 16.83 -1.73 -22.26
C ASP A 332 17.20 -0.67 -21.21
N SER A 333 17.33 -1.06 -19.94
CA SER A 333 18.23 -0.35 -19.02
C SER A 333 19.39 -1.26 -18.65
N SER A 334 20.39 -1.29 -19.53
CA SER A 334 21.75 -1.70 -19.22
C SER A 334 22.35 -0.74 -18.17
N THR A 335 21.86 -0.86 -16.94
CA THR A 335 22.56 -0.33 -15.76
C THR A 335 23.04 -1.51 -14.95
N ASN A 336 24.36 -1.68 -15.00
CA ASN A 336 25.14 -2.68 -14.30
C ASN A 336 24.66 -2.88 -12.86
N GLY A 337 24.62 -4.15 -12.46
CA GLY A 337 24.27 -4.56 -11.11
C GLY A 337 25.12 -3.86 -10.06
N PHE A 338 24.47 -3.05 -9.23
CA PHE A 338 24.91 -2.69 -7.89
C PHE A 338 23.66 -2.52 -7.01
N GLY A 339 23.54 -3.37 -5.99
CA GLY A 339 22.56 -3.24 -4.90
C GLY A 339 21.31 -4.12 -5.00
N LYS A 340 21.40 -5.38 -4.56
CA LYS A 340 20.26 -6.23 -4.14
C LYS A 340 19.63 -5.69 -2.84
N THR A 341 19.15 -4.46 -2.87
CA THR A 341 18.34 -3.87 -1.79
C THR A 341 17.19 -3.09 -2.42
N ALA A 342 16.39 -3.76 -3.25
CA ALA A 342 15.01 -3.33 -3.44
C ALA A 342 14.33 -3.51 -2.07
N ASN A 343 14.01 -2.41 -1.40
CA ASN A 343 13.36 -2.47 -0.09
C ASN A 343 12.07 -3.27 -0.21
N TYR A 344 11.92 -4.32 0.59
CA TYR A 344 10.76 -5.21 0.63
C TYR A 344 9.43 -4.43 0.63
N TYR A 345 9.38 -3.26 1.26
CA TYR A 345 8.20 -2.41 1.39
C TYR A 345 7.86 -1.54 0.17
N SER A 346 8.75 -1.41 -0.82
CA SER A 346 8.57 -0.53 -1.99
C SER A 346 8.20 -1.27 -3.28
N SER A 347 8.45 -2.58 -3.36
CA SER A 347 8.13 -3.40 -4.54
C SER A 347 6.69 -3.87 -4.49
N ASP A 348 5.97 -3.80 -5.61
CA ASP A 348 4.67 -4.45 -5.75
C ASP A 348 4.82 -5.98 -5.84
N TYR A 349 3.83 -6.74 -5.36
CA TYR A 349 3.86 -8.20 -5.47
C TYR A 349 3.90 -8.65 -6.93
N GLN A 350 3.22 -7.92 -7.82
CA GLN A 350 3.17 -8.21 -9.24
C GLN A 350 4.53 -8.00 -9.94
N ASP A 351 5.43 -7.20 -9.35
CA ASP A 351 6.80 -7.00 -9.85
C ASP A 351 7.73 -8.19 -9.55
N MET A 352 7.31 -9.13 -8.68
CA MET A 352 8.11 -10.29 -8.35
C MET A 352 8.12 -11.32 -9.49
N PRO A 353 9.26 -12.02 -9.71
CA PRO A 353 9.32 -13.10 -10.68
C PRO A 353 8.23 -14.14 -10.37
N LYS A 354 7.38 -14.46 -11.35
CA LYS A 354 6.39 -15.52 -11.19
C LYS A 354 7.11 -16.85 -11.09
N THR A 355 6.92 -17.54 -9.97
CA THR A 355 7.39 -18.90 -9.72
C THR A 355 6.21 -19.84 -9.50
N ASP A 356 6.45 -21.15 -9.43
CA ASP A 356 5.43 -22.13 -9.06
C ASP A 356 4.87 -21.94 -7.64
N LEU A 357 5.54 -21.11 -6.82
CA LEU A 357 5.14 -20.77 -5.45
C LEU A 357 4.31 -19.47 -5.37
N SER A 358 4.22 -18.72 -6.47
CA SER A 358 3.44 -17.50 -6.55
C SER A 358 1.93 -17.77 -6.51
N ARG A 359 1.15 -16.75 -6.17
CA ARG A 359 -0.31 -16.82 -6.13
C ARG A 359 -0.90 -16.87 -7.54
N GLU A 360 -1.95 -17.67 -7.72
CA GLU A 360 -2.70 -17.73 -8.97
C GLU A 360 -3.88 -16.73 -8.99
N PRO A 361 -4.25 -16.19 -10.17
CA PRO A 361 -5.48 -15.41 -10.31
C PRO A 361 -6.73 -16.22 -9.91
N LEU A 362 -7.69 -15.53 -9.30
CA LEU A 362 -8.96 -16.09 -8.88
C LEU A 362 -10.08 -15.47 -9.71
N ALA A 363 -11.07 -16.27 -10.08
CA ALA A 363 -12.30 -15.74 -10.64
C ALA A 363 -12.96 -14.82 -9.59
N LEU A 364 -13.57 -13.72 -10.05
CA LEU A 364 -14.18 -12.73 -9.16
C LEU A 364 -15.28 -13.34 -8.27
N SER A 365 -16.00 -14.35 -8.76
CA SER A 365 -17.00 -15.10 -7.98
C SER A 365 -16.37 -15.84 -6.79
N ASP A 366 -15.21 -16.45 -7.00
CA ASP A 366 -14.50 -17.19 -5.95
C ASP A 366 -13.88 -16.22 -4.95
N LEU A 367 -13.31 -15.11 -5.44
CA LEU A 367 -12.78 -14.06 -4.57
C LEU A 367 -13.86 -13.47 -3.67
N LYS A 368 -15.07 -13.20 -4.21
CA LYS A 368 -16.23 -12.71 -3.45
C LYS A 368 -16.79 -13.73 -2.45
N ALA A 369 -16.59 -15.02 -2.71
CA ALA A 369 -17.03 -16.08 -1.79
C ALA A 369 -16.09 -16.25 -0.58
N GLU A 370 -14.86 -15.72 -0.65
CA GLU A 370 -13.86 -15.83 0.41
C GLU A 370 -13.81 -14.58 1.29
N VAL A 371 -13.92 -14.78 2.62
CA VAL A 371 -13.85 -13.69 3.61
C VAL A 371 -12.40 -13.32 3.94
N SER A 372 -11.49 -14.29 3.88
CA SER A 372 -10.08 -14.11 4.23
C SER A 372 -9.20 -14.12 2.96
N PRO A 373 -8.14 -13.31 2.92
CA PRO A 373 -7.22 -13.31 1.78
C PRO A 373 -6.40 -14.60 1.70
N ARG A 374 -5.94 -14.91 0.50
CA ARG A 374 -4.94 -15.98 0.28
C ARG A 374 -3.53 -15.41 0.27
N ILE A 375 -2.56 -16.19 0.74
CA ILE A 375 -1.14 -15.88 0.60
C ILE A 375 -0.41 -16.90 -0.27
N SER A 376 0.67 -16.47 -0.91
CA SER A 376 1.57 -17.32 -1.69
C SER A 376 2.39 -18.23 -0.79
N ALA A 377 2.96 -19.28 -1.37
CA ALA A 377 3.91 -20.15 -0.67
C ALA A 377 5.23 -19.41 -0.37
N GLU A 378 5.62 -18.43 -1.19
CA GLU A 378 6.78 -17.54 -0.95
C GLU A 378 6.60 -16.73 0.32
N ASP A 379 5.45 -16.06 0.47
CA ASP A 379 5.13 -15.30 1.69
C ASP A 379 5.14 -16.21 2.92
N LEU A 380 4.59 -17.43 2.80
CA LEU A 380 4.61 -18.40 3.89
C LEU A 380 6.04 -18.81 4.29
N ILE A 381 6.91 -19.06 3.31
CA ILE A 381 8.32 -19.43 3.55
C ILE A 381 9.06 -18.29 4.24
N ASP A 382 8.92 -17.07 3.73
CA ASP A 382 9.55 -15.88 4.27
C ASP A 382 9.07 -15.57 5.70
N LEU A 383 7.74 -15.63 5.93
CA LEU A 383 7.14 -15.36 7.24
C LEU A 383 7.48 -16.43 8.29
N CYS A 384 7.66 -17.68 7.87
CA CYS A 384 8.09 -18.78 8.75
C CYS A 384 9.61 -18.87 8.91
N GLU A 385 10.40 -17.99 8.26
CA GLU A 385 11.87 -18.03 8.23
C GLU A 385 12.42 -19.40 7.78
N LEU A 386 11.74 -20.06 6.84
CA LEU A 386 12.14 -21.39 6.34
C LEU A 386 13.29 -21.25 5.34
N SER A 387 14.40 -21.96 5.57
CA SER A 387 15.55 -21.95 4.65
C SER A 387 15.46 -23.11 3.65
N VAL A 388 15.37 -22.78 2.37
CA VAL A 388 15.68 -23.70 1.27
C VAL A 388 17.20 -23.87 1.26
N GLY A 389 17.73 -24.93 1.87
CA GLY A 389 19.18 -25.23 1.84
C GLY A 389 19.96 -25.17 3.17
N GLY A 390 19.31 -25.33 4.32
CA GLY A 390 19.99 -25.84 5.52
C GLY A 390 20.83 -24.87 6.35
N GLN A 391 20.76 -23.55 6.14
CA GLN A 391 21.36 -22.58 7.08
C GLN A 391 20.29 -21.68 7.70
N THR A 392 19.85 -22.04 8.90
CA THR A 392 18.98 -21.20 9.73
C THR A 392 19.84 -20.19 10.52
N LYS A 393 19.84 -18.92 10.12
CA LYS A 393 20.22 -17.83 11.03
C LYS A 393 19.05 -17.58 11.99
N ARG A 394 18.87 -18.45 13.00
CA ARG A 394 17.96 -18.17 14.11
C ARG A 394 18.45 -16.93 14.87
N SER A 395 17.83 -15.78 14.61
CA SER A 395 17.93 -14.63 15.50
C SER A 395 17.20 -14.95 16.82
N LYS A 396 17.74 -14.49 17.95
CA LYS A 396 17.27 -14.85 19.29
C LYS A 396 15.82 -14.38 19.56
N ALA A 397 15.01 -15.32 20.06
CA ALA A 397 13.99 -15.15 21.11
C ALA A 397 12.79 -14.20 20.89
N SER A 398 12.29 -14.00 19.67
CA SER A 398 10.92 -13.47 19.48
C SER A 398 9.95 -14.57 19.04
N LYS A 399 8.77 -14.65 19.65
CA LYS A 399 7.70 -15.55 19.18
C LYS A 399 7.46 -15.32 17.67
N PRO A 400 7.25 -16.37 16.85
CA PRO A 400 7.12 -16.24 15.40
C PRO A 400 5.89 -15.42 15.01
N LYS A 401 6.00 -14.52 14.04
CA LYS A 401 4.91 -13.60 13.61
C LYS A 401 3.70 -14.32 12.99
N ILE A 402 3.83 -15.62 12.77
CA ILE A 402 2.90 -16.45 12.03
C ILE A 402 2.63 -17.77 12.76
N LEU A 403 1.44 -18.33 12.55
CA LEU A 403 1.09 -19.70 12.90
C LEU A 403 0.47 -20.40 11.69
N ALA A 404 1.10 -21.47 11.24
CA ALA A 404 0.54 -22.38 10.26
C ALA A 404 -0.44 -23.36 10.95
N VAL A 405 -1.69 -23.39 10.49
CA VAL A 405 -2.74 -24.30 10.99
C VAL A 405 -3.08 -25.28 9.89
N ASP A 406 -2.64 -26.52 10.05
CA ASP A 406 -2.90 -27.59 9.10
C ASP A 406 -4.22 -28.27 9.45
N ILE A 407 -5.19 -28.14 8.55
CA ILE A 407 -6.55 -28.65 8.75
C ILE A 407 -6.81 -29.98 8.06
N ARG A 408 -5.76 -30.62 7.53
CA ARG A 408 -5.83 -31.93 6.90
C ARG A 408 -6.03 -33.04 7.95
N SER A 409 -6.22 -34.26 7.47
CA SER A 409 -6.28 -35.45 8.33
C SER A 409 -4.97 -35.61 9.12
N ILE A 410 -5.06 -36.27 10.28
CA ILE A 410 -3.87 -36.57 11.12
C ILE A 410 -2.87 -37.43 10.33
N GLU A 411 -3.36 -38.33 9.48
CA GLU A 411 -2.54 -39.16 8.59
C GLU A 411 -1.76 -38.31 7.58
N ASP A 412 -2.42 -37.38 6.90
CA ASP A 412 -1.76 -36.49 5.92
C ASP A 412 -0.78 -35.52 6.56
N PHE A 413 -1.06 -35.07 7.79
CA PHE A 413 -0.13 -34.29 8.60
C PHE A 413 1.12 -35.10 8.95
N GLY A 414 0.94 -36.37 9.34
CA GLY A 414 2.01 -37.32 9.64
C GLY A 414 2.86 -37.67 8.41
N ARG A 415 2.29 -37.65 7.20
CA ARG A 415 3.04 -37.88 5.95
C ARG A 415 3.95 -36.71 5.56
N GLY A 416 3.76 -35.53 6.16
CA GLY A 416 4.58 -34.36 5.92
C GLY A 416 3.81 -33.07 6.20
N HIS A 417 4.36 -32.19 7.02
CA HIS A 417 3.75 -30.91 7.40
C HIS A 417 4.80 -29.79 7.44
N ILE A 418 4.36 -28.55 7.56
CA ILE A 418 5.27 -27.40 7.67
C ILE A 418 5.86 -27.36 9.08
N SER A 419 7.18 -27.16 9.19
CA SER A 419 7.84 -27.11 10.50
C SER A 419 7.21 -26.04 11.40
N GLY A 420 6.83 -26.42 12.62
CA GLY A 420 6.19 -25.51 13.58
C GLY A 420 4.69 -25.28 13.35
N SER A 421 4.06 -25.94 12.38
CA SER A 421 2.60 -25.91 12.23
C SER A 421 1.90 -26.74 13.31
N ILE A 422 0.64 -26.41 13.57
CA ILE A 422 -0.25 -27.20 14.43
C ILE A 422 -1.27 -27.95 13.58
N SER A 423 -1.70 -29.13 14.04
CA SER A 423 -2.77 -29.91 13.41
C SER A 423 -4.10 -29.63 14.08
N ILE A 424 -5.08 -29.15 13.32
CA ILE A 424 -6.48 -29.00 13.75
C ILE A 424 -7.37 -29.55 12.61
N PRO A 425 -7.58 -30.87 12.52
CA PRO A 425 -8.31 -31.47 11.41
C PRO A 425 -9.72 -30.88 11.25
N TYR A 426 -10.08 -30.49 10.03
CA TYR A 426 -11.35 -29.83 9.73
C TYR A 426 -12.57 -30.63 10.22
N SER A 427 -12.52 -31.96 10.11
CA SER A 427 -13.62 -32.87 10.51
C SER A 427 -13.94 -32.86 12.00
N THR A 428 -13.00 -32.42 12.85
CA THR A 428 -13.13 -32.41 14.32
C THR A 428 -12.96 -31.03 14.91
N ALA A 429 -12.72 -30.01 14.07
CA ALA A 429 -12.37 -28.67 14.52
C ALA A 429 -13.53 -27.91 15.14
N PHE A 430 -14.76 -28.14 14.65
CA PHE A 430 -15.94 -27.39 15.03
C PHE A 430 -17.02 -28.31 15.63
N SER A 431 -17.69 -27.83 16.67
CA SER A 431 -18.89 -28.45 17.23
C SER A 431 -20.07 -28.34 16.25
N PRO A 432 -21.17 -29.09 16.46
CA PRO A 432 -22.40 -28.92 15.68
C PRO A 432 -22.95 -27.49 15.70
N ASP A 433 -22.66 -26.73 16.77
CA ASP A 433 -23.04 -25.33 16.94
C ASP A 433 -22.09 -24.34 16.23
N GLY A 434 -21.03 -24.84 15.59
CA GLY A 434 -20.05 -24.05 14.84
C GLY A 434 -18.93 -23.45 15.69
N GLU A 435 -18.83 -23.82 16.97
CA GLU A 435 -17.77 -23.36 17.86
C GLU A 435 -16.50 -24.20 17.73
N LEU A 436 -15.33 -23.57 17.91
CA LEU A 436 -14.06 -24.28 17.84
C LEU A 436 -13.88 -25.21 19.06
N VAL A 437 -13.73 -26.51 18.82
CA VAL A 437 -13.59 -27.53 19.86
C VAL A 437 -12.28 -27.34 20.62
N GLN A 438 -12.35 -27.27 21.95
CA GLN A 438 -11.17 -27.04 22.77
C GLN A 438 -10.23 -28.25 22.82
N CYS A 439 -8.96 -28.03 22.45
CA CYS A 439 -7.88 -29.00 22.54
C CYS A 439 -6.52 -28.28 22.72
N PRO A 440 -5.40 -28.99 22.98
CA PRO A 440 -4.09 -28.35 23.11
C PRO A 440 -3.69 -27.50 21.89
N ALA A 441 -4.08 -27.92 20.68
CA ALA A 441 -3.81 -27.16 19.46
C ALA A 441 -4.61 -25.86 19.40
N THR A 442 -5.88 -25.83 19.83
CA THR A 442 -6.66 -24.58 19.90
C THR A 442 -6.16 -23.65 21.01
N GLY A 443 -5.63 -24.19 22.11
CA GLY A 443 -4.91 -23.40 23.12
C GLY A 443 -3.68 -22.70 22.53
N THR A 444 -2.96 -23.40 21.65
CA THR A 444 -1.85 -22.80 20.89
C THR A 444 -2.34 -21.72 19.93
N LEU A 445 -3.41 -22.00 19.16
CA LEU A 445 -4.04 -21.02 18.26
C LEU A 445 -4.44 -19.74 19.00
N GLN A 446 -5.08 -19.85 20.18
CA GLN A 446 -5.46 -18.72 21.02
C GLN A 446 -4.23 -17.91 21.49
N SER A 447 -3.12 -18.57 21.82
CA SER A 447 -1.88 -17.90 22.23
C SER A 447 -1.21 -17.09 21.11
N PHE A 448 -1.62 -17.34 19.86
CA PHE A 448 -1.21 -16.63 18.65
C PHE A 448 -2.26 -15.62 18.16
N ARG A 449 -3.35 -15.38 18.91
CA ARG A 449 -4.34 -14.38 18.53
C ARG A 449 -3.68 -13.01 18.31
N GLY A 450 -4.00 -12.37 17.17
CA GLY A 450 -3.35 -11.14 16.73
C GLY A 450 -2.07 -11.35 15.92
N ARG A 451 -1.62 -12.58 15.69
CA ARG A 451 -0.56 -12.90 14.71
C ARG A 451 -1.17 -13.41 13.41
N VAL A 452 -0.36 -13.50 12.35
CA VAL A 452 -0.84 -14.04 11.08
C VAL A 452 -1.13 -15.53 11.24
N ILE A 453 -2.34 -15.95 10.89
CA ILE A 453 -2.75 -17.36 10.90
C ILE A 453 -2.88 -17.79 9.45
N VAL A 454 -2.23 -18.90 9.08
CA VAL A 454 -2.29 -19.44 7.72
C VAL A 454 -2.92 -20.82 7.76
N VAL A 455 -4.12 -20.92 7.21
CA VAL A 455 -4.87 -22.18 7.11
C VAL A 455 -4.36 -22.97 5.91
N ILE A 456 -3.96 -24.21 6.16
CA ILE A 456 -3.36 -25.11 5.17
C ILE A 456 -4.26 -26.34 4.98
N SER A 457 -4.59 -26.64 3.73
CA SER A 457 -5.47 -27.73 3.35
C SER A 457 -5.00 -28.40 2.04
N HIS A 458 -5.64 -29.51 1.66
CA HIS A 458 -5.62 -30.02 0.29
C HIS A 458 -6.67 -29.33 -0.60
N ALA A 459 -7.84 -29.04 -0.02
CA ALA A 459 -8.97 -28.44 -0.71
C ALA A 459 -9.15 -26.99 -0.27
N MET A 460 -9.13 -26.06 -1.23
CA MET A 460 -9.27 -24.62 -0.97
C MET A 460 -10.62 -24.27 -0.34
N LYS A 461 -11.70 -24.96 -0.74
CA LYS A 461 -13.03 -24.77 -0.15
C LYS A 461 -13.03 -25.04 1.36
N SER A 462 -12.34 -26.10 1.82
CA SER A 462 -12.23 -26.39 3.26
C SER A 462 -11.40 -25.33 3.98
N ALA A 463 -10.32 -24.83 3.37
CA ALA A 463 -9.51 -23.76 3.95
C ALA A 463 -10.30 -22.46 4.08
N ALA A 464 -11.03 -22.07 3.03
CA ALA A 464 -11.89 -20.89 3.02
C ALA A 464 -12.99 -20.99 4.09
N MET A 465 -13.69 -22.13 4.18
CA MET A 465 -14.72 -22.34 5.19
C MET A 465 -14.15 -22.27 6.61
N PHE A 466 -13.01 -22.91 6.87
CA PHE A 466 -12.35 -22.84 8.18
C PHE A 466 -11.95 -21.41 8.54
N ALA A 467 -11.38 -20.68 7.58
CA ALA A 467 -11.01 -19.28 7.75
C ALA A 467 -12.24 -18.40 8.06
N THR A 468 -13.35 -18.60 7.35
CA THR A 468 -14.62 -17.91 7.63
C THR A 468 -15.11 -18.17 9.06
N HIS A 469 -15.00 -19.40 9.58
CA HIS A 469 -15.37 -19.69 10.97
C HIS A 469 -14.46 -18.95 11.96
N LEU A 470 -13.15 -18.93 11.73
CA LEU A 470 -12.22 -18.18 12.57
C LEU A 470 -12.52 -16.67 12.57
N VAL A 471 -12.79 -16.09 11.40
CA VAL A 471 -13.18 -14.67 11.29
C VAL A 471 -14.49 -14.41 12.04
N LYS A 472 -15.49 -15.30 11.92
CA LYS A 472 -16.77 -15.19 12.63
C LYS A 472 -16.61 -15.19 14.16
N VAL A 473 -15.63 -15.93 14.69
CA VAL A 473 -15.28 -15.88 16.12
C VAL A 473 -14.20 -14.84 16.45
N ASN A 474 -14.06 -13.81 15.61
CA ASN A 474 -13.21 -12.63 15.80
C ASN A 474 -11.70 -12.94 15.93
N TYR A 475 -11.20 -13.96 15.21
CA TYR A 475 -9.76 -14.10 15.02
C TYR A 475 -9.28 -13.17 13.91
N PRO A 476 -8.38 -12.21 14.22
CA PRO A 476 -7.81 -11.35 13.20
C PRO A 476 -6.69 -12.09 12.46
N ARG A 477 -6.31 -11.53 11.31
CA ARG A 477 -5.15 -11.89 10.50
C ARG A 477 -5.15 -13.34 9.99
N VAL A 478 -6.34 -13.86 9.73
CA VAL A 478 -6.54 -15.19 9.16
C VAL A 478 -6.36 -15.13 7.64
N THR A 479 -5.58 -16.06 7.10
CA THR A 479 -5.33 -16.23 5.67
C THR A 479 -5.41 -17.71 5.31
N THR A 480 -5.48 -18.01 4.02
CA THR A 480 -5.32 -19.39 3.50
C THR A 480 -4.08 -19.48 2.62
N LEU A 481 -3.43 -20.64 2.60
CA LEU A 481 -2.33 -20.90 1.68
C LEU A 481 -2.88 -21.19 0.28
N ASP A 482 -2.55 -20.34 -0.70
CA ASP A 482 -2.95 -20.55 -2.08
C ASP A 482 -2.41 -21.88 -2.64
N GLY A 483 -3.26 -22.66 -3.30
CA GLY A 483 -2.94 -24.02 -3.76
C GLY A 483 -2.65 -25.05 -2.66
N GLY A 484 -2.80 -24.68 -1.37
CA GLY A 484 -2.68 -25.55 -0.22
C GLY A 484 -1.30 -26.18 -0.04
N ILE A 485 -1.24 -27.28 0.71
CA ILE A 485 0.03 -27.97 1.02
C ILE A 485 0.75 -28.48 -0.23
N ASN A 486 0.04 -28.68 -1.35
CA ASN A 486 0.62 -29.20 -2.58
C ASN A 486 1.64 -28.22 -3.18
N LYS A 487 1.44 -26.90 -3.06
CA LYS A 487 2.44 -25.90 -3.47
C LYS A 487 3.74 -26.00 -2.68
N MET A 488 3.71 -26.53 -1.46
CA MET A 488 4.91 -26.69 -0.64
C MET A 488 5.70 -27.96 -0.95
N LYS A 489 5.09 -28.99 -1.57
CA LYS A 489 5.74 -30.29 -1.82
C LYS A 489 7.05 -30.19 -2.63
N PRO A 490 7.12 -29.42 -3.74
CA PRO A 490 8.34 -29.33 -4.55
C PRO A 490 9.51 -28.66 -3.83
N THR A 491 9.25 -27.91 -2.76
CA THR A 491 10.28 -27.14 -2.03
C THR A 491 11.18 -28.00 -1.15
N GLY A 492 10.75 -29.22 -0.81
CA GLY A 492 11.43 -30.07 0.17
C GLY A 492 11.39 -29.55 1.62
N LEU A 493 10.59 -28.52 1.92
CA LEU A 493 10.49 -27.90 3.26
C LEU A 493 9.50 -28.60 4.19
N LEU A 494 8.93 -29.73 3.78
CA LEU A 494 8.00 -30.51 4.61
C LEU A 494 8.78 -31.36 5.61
N THR A 495 8.41 -31.24 6.87
CA THR A 495 8.90 -32.08 7.97
C THR A 495 8.10 -33.37 8.00
N VAL A 496 8.79 -34.51 7.95
CA VAL A 496 8.21 -35.83 8.17
C VAL A 496 8.67 -36.32 9.55
N PRO A 497 7.77 -36.74 10.45
CA PRO A 497 8.15 -37.33 11.72
C PRO A 497 9.06 -38.54 11.47
N SER A 498 10.20 -38.62 12.16
CA SER A 498 11.01 -39.85 12.13
C SER A 498 10.16 -41.01 12.66
N PRO A 499 10.18 -42.20 12.01
CA PRO A 499 9.54 -43.37 12.58
C PRO A 499 10.16 -43.60 13.96
N GLN A 500 9.32 -43.65 15.00
CA GLN A 500 9.75 -44.11 16.31
C GLN A 500 10.12 -45.59 16.13
N ILE A 501 11.42 -45.88 16.13
CA ILE A 501 11.97 -47.24 16.12
C ILE A 501 11.78 -47.86 17.49
#